data_AF-A0A941E5Y1-F1
#
_entry.id   AF-A0A941E5Y1-F1
#
_cell.length_a   1.000
_cell.length_b   1.000
_cell.length_c   1.000
_cell.angle_alpha   90.00
_cell.angle_beta   90.00
_cell.angle_gamma   90.00
#
_symmetry.space_group_name_H-M   'P 1'
#
loop_
_entity.id
_entity.type
_entity.pdbx_description
1 polymer ?
#
loop_
_entity_poly.entity_id
_entity_poly.type
_entity_poly.pdbx_seq_one_letter_code
_entity_poly.pdbx_strand_id
1 'polypeptide(L)'
;MAERTVADATRAAWTSVLGAAPLDDDDNFFEAGGDSLSALELVTILGDELGANVPMAELYRAPTFGALVALAAGEGDEADVPTAHHTTGRTLVRLRRGGAGRLWCFLPPLSGAVTRYAPMPRLLPPGDAIWAMETPAELSGAGMAVLIRGLADRIAAEDLSAFQTIVLSGYSLGGVFAHELARELETRLDGPKVVALLLDPPDPIEFRPSLDDSFDIFVRVGWRIPEPAASFVDADGGYRLDLVAAAARAAGTLPAAAPDTEVSDAWTVYASNARILEGHVVTRGAGLTFMLQCDSDAEVPAGGWGAAERAKGAWADAVEPEHVNVLRADHFAMMEPPNDQAVGRWLVASADRATALAGIS
;
A
#
# COMPACT_ATOMS: atom_id res chain seq x y z
N MET A 1 34.80 31.50 -0.88
CA MET A 1 34.19 30.35 -1.56
C MET A 1 32.78 30.77 -1.93
N ALA A 2 32.32 30.54 -3.16
CA ALA A 2 30.95 30.86 -3.52
C ALA A 2 30.00 29.98 -2.68
N GLU A 3 28.95 30.57 -2.15
CA GLU A 3 27.89 29.88 -1.42
C GLU A 3 27.17 28.93 -2.41
N ARG A 4 27.17 27.62 -2.12
CA ARG A 4 26.58 26.61 -3.00
C ARG A 4 25.06 26.76 -2.94
N THR A 5 24.39 26.94 -4.09
CA THR A 5 22.93 27.09 -4.13
C THR A 5 22.22 25.74 -3.98
N VAL A 6 20.93 25.73 -3.63
CA VAL A 6 20.09 24.51 -3.60
C VAL A 6 20.14 23.81 -4.96
N ALA A 7 20.01 24.57 -6.05
CA ALA A 7 20.11 24.03 -7.40
C ALA A 7 21.46 23.36 -7.68
N ASP A 8 22.58 23.92 -7.21
CA ASP A 8 23.90 23.31 -7.40
C ASP A 8 24.05 21.99 -6.62
N ALA A 9 23.54 21.94 -5.39
CA ALA A 9 23.54 20.72 -4.58
C ALA A 9 22.61 19.65 -5.17
N THR A 10 21.43 20.04 -5.64
CA THR A 10 20.51 19.13 -6.34
C THR A 10 21.11 18.58 -7.62
N ARG A 11 21.81 19.41 -8.39
CA ARG A 11 22.51 18.98 -9.60
C ARG A 11 23.64 18.00 -9.29
N ALA A 12 24.38 18.24 -8.20
CA ALA A 12 25.44 17.36 -7.75
C ALA A 12 24.90 15.99 -7.32
N ALA A 13 23.82 15.96 -6.52
CA ALA A 13 23.15 14.73 -6.10
C ALA A 13 22.63 13.94 -7.30
N TRP A 14 21.94 14.60 -8.23
CA TRP A 14 21.48 13.99 -9.49
C TRP A 14 22.63 13.38 -10.29
N THR A 15 23.71 14.14 -10.46
CA THR A 15 24.89 13.68 -11.22
C THR A 15 25.56 12.50 -10.53
N SER A 16 25.61 12.48 -9.20
CA SER A 16 26.18 11.38 -8.43
C SER A 16 25.43 10.07 -8.66
N VAL A 17 24.11 10.17 -8.73
CA VAL A 17 23.21 9.02 -8.82
C VAL A 17 23.08 8.51 -10.25
N LEU A 18 22.90 9.40 -11.24
CA LEU A 18 22.68 9.02 -12.64
C LEU A 18 23.94 9.03 -13.51
N GLY A 19 25.07 9.50 -12.98
CA GLY A 19 26.33 9.62 -13.70
C GLY A 19 26.36 10.73 -14.77
N ALA A 20 25.26 11.45 -14.96
CA ALA A 20 25.13 12.58 -15.87
C ALA A 20 24.35 13.73 -15.21
N ALA A 21 24.79 14.96 -15.44
CA ALA A 21 24.10 16.14 -14.95
C ALA A 21 22.86 16.45 -15.80
N PRO A 22 21.76 16.93 -15.20
CA PRO A 22 20.68 17.53 -15.96
C PRO A 22 21.22 18.76 -16.70
N LEU A 23 20.67 19.07 -17.85
CA LEU A 23 20.98 20.20 -18.72
C LEU A 23 19.94 21.32 -18.57
N ASP A 24 18.66 20.96 -18.43
CA ASP A 24 17.53 21.89 -18.34
C ASP A 24 16.64 21.60 -17.11
N ASP A 25 15.82 22.57 -16.70
CA ASP A 25 14.90 22.42 -15.54
C ASP A 25 13.77 21.42 -15.78
N ASP A 26 13.43 21.15 -17.04
CA ASP A 26 12.40 20.19 -17.43
C ASP A 26 12.94 18.76 -17.59
N ASP A 27 14.25 18.54 -17.41
CA ASP A 27 14.85 17.21 -17.51
C ASP A 27 14.22 16.27 -16.49
N ASN A 28 13.70 15.15 -16.98
CA ASN A 28 12.99 14.17 -16.17
C ASN A 28 13.96 13.12 -15.61
N PHE A 29 13.92 12.91 -14.30
CA PHE A 29 14.81 12.02 -13.56
C PHE A 29 14.73 10.57 -14.04
N PHE A 30 13.52 10.09 -14.31
CA PHE A 30 13.29 8.72 -14.74
C PHE A 30 13.59 8.54 -16.23
N GLU A 31 13.38 9.56 -17.06
CA GLU A 31 13.78 9.53 -18.48
C GLU A 31 15.30 9.60 -18.64
N ALA A 32 16.00 10.23 -17.70
CA ALA A 32 17.45 10.26 -17.61
C ALA A 32 18.08 8.94 -17.13
N GLY A 33 17.27 7.91 -16.88
CA GLY A 33 17.72 6.58 -16.46
C GLY A 33 17.62 6.31 -14.97
N GLY A 34 16.98 7.19 -14.19
CA GLY A 34 16.67 6.95 -12.79
C GLY A 34 15.60 5.87 -12.59
N ASP A 35 15.76 5.10 -11.52
CA ASP A 35 14.80 4.14 -10.97
C ASP A 35 14.47 4.45 -9.50
N SER A 36 13.64 3.63 -8.86
CA SER A 36 13.20 3.83 -7.46
C SER A 36 14.35 3.82 -6.44
N LEU A 37 15.41 3.03 -6.68
CA LEU A 37 16.56 2.95 -5.77
C LEU A 37 17.42 4.21 -5.91
N SER A 38 17.66 4.63 -7.14
CA SER A 38 18.38 5.86 -7.47
C SER A 38 17.60 7.10 -6.99
N ALA A 39 16.26 7.10 -7.08
CA ALA A 39 15.40 8.16 -6.57
C ALA A 39 15.46 8.24 -5.05
N LEU A 40 15.45 7.08 -4.36
CA LEU A 40 15.66 7.01 -2.92
C LEU A 40 17.04 7.51 -2.51
N GLU A 41 18.09 7.12 -3.24
CA GLU A 41 19.45 7.59 -3.02
C GLU A 41 19.57 9.11 -3.23
N LEU A 42 18.94 9.63 -4.28
CA LEU A 42 18.86 11.06 -4.56
C LEU A 42 18.22 11.84 -3.41
N VAL A 43 17.02 11.44 -2.95
CA VAL A 43 16.37 12.15 -1.83
C VAL A 43 17.11 11.96 -0.52
N THR A 44 17.83 10.86 -0.33
CA THR A 44 18.72 10.65 0.83
C THR A 44 19.88 11.64 0.79
N ILE A 45 20.57 11.78 -0.35
CA ILE A 45 21.67 12.74 -0.52
C ILE A 45 21.16 14.18 -0.32
N LEU A 46 19.98 14.51 -0.84
CA LEU A 46 19.37 15.83 -0.63
C LEU A 46 19.00 16.07 0.84
N GLY A 47 18.49 15.05 1.53
CA GLY A 47 18.23 15.10 2.97
C GLY A 47 19.51 15.34 3.78
N ASP A 48 20.58 14.62 3.46
CA ASP A 48 21.86 14.72 4.15
C ASP A 48 22.58 16.04 3.87
N GLU A 49 22.57 16.53 2.63
CA GLU A 49 23.31 17.73 2.23
C GLU A 49 22.56 19.04 2.51
N LEU A 50 21.22 19.03 2.46
CA LEU A 50 20.39 20.24 2.53
C LEU A 50 19.39 20.23 3.70
N GLY A 51 19.22 19.11 4.41
CA GLY A 51 18.12 18.94 5.36
C GLY A 51 16.75 18.92 4.68
N ALA A 52 16.71 18.66 3.37
CA ALA A 52 15.50 18.67 2.58
C ALA A 52 14.65 17.42 2.82
N ASN A 53 13.35 17.60 3.02
CA ASN A 53 12.39 16.50 2.99
C ASN A 53 11.71 16.50 1.61
N VAL A 54 12.23 15.68 0.68
CA VAL A 54 11.63 15.49 -0.63
C VAL A 54 10.78 14.23 -0.59
N PRO A 55 9.43 14.34 -0.54
CA PRO A 55 8.58 13.16 -0.54
C PRO A 55 8.75 12.41 -1.86
N MET A 56 8.99 11.10 -1.82
CA MET A 56 9.07 10.28 -3.03
C MET A 56 7.86 10.46 -3.94
N ALA A 57 6.65 10.56 -3.36
CA ALA A 57 5.42 10.83 -4.10
C ALA A 57 5.46 12.14 -4.91
N GLU A 58 6.10 13.19 -4.38
CA GLU A 58 6.25 14.47 -5.07
C GLU A 58 7.30 14.39 -6.18
N LEU A 59 8.40 13.67 -5.96
CA LEU A 59 9.38 13.37 -7.02
C LEU A 59 8.74 12.56 -8.17
N TYR A 60 7.86 11.58 -7.87
CA TYR A 60 7.13 10.86 -8.92
C TYR A 60 6.08 11.72 -9.62
N ARG A 61 5.42 12.64 -8.89
CA ARG A 61 4.39 13.54 -9.42
C ARG A 61 4.98 14.55 -10.39
N ALA A 62 6.15 15.10 -10.06
CA ALA A 62 6.85 16.10 -10.84
C ALA A 62 8.35 15.75 -10.91
N PRO A 63 8.75 14.77 -11.75
CA PRO A 63 10.10 14.24 -11.79
C PRO A 63 11.10 15.14 -12.52
N THR A 64 10.85 16.43 -12.61
CA THR A 64 11.73 17.36 -13.33
C THR A 64 12.78 17.94 -12.40
N PHE A 65 13.94 18.29 -12.94
CA PHE A 65 15.01 18.92 -12.17
C PHE A 65 14.53 20.19 -11.44
N GLY A 66 13.75 21.05 -12.11
CA GLY A 66 13.20 22.27 -11.52
C GLY A 66 12.22 22.00 -10.37
N ALA A 67 11.36 20.97 -10.50
CA ALA A 67 10.46 20.57 -9.43
C ALA A 67 11.23 19.98 -8.24
N LEU A 68 12.27 19.19 -8.49
CA LEU A 68 13.14 18.67 -7.44
C LEU A 68 13.88 19.79 -6.70
N VAL A 69 14.34 20.83 -7.40
CA VAL A 69 14.95 22.01 -6.77
C VAL A 69 13.93 22.74 -5.90
N ALA A 70 12.69 22.91 -6.35
CA ALA A 70 11.63 23.54 -5.56
C ALA A 70 11.28 22.72 -4.30
N LEU A 71 11.19 21.39 -4.43
CA LEU A 71 10.97 20.49 -3.29
C LEU A 71 12.14 20.53 -2.31
N ALA A 72 13.38 20.54 -2.81
CA ALA A 72 14.58 20.66 -1.99
C ALA A 72 14.72 22.03 -1.31
N ALA A 73 14.12 23.07 -1.88
CA ALA A 73 14.03 24.41 -1.28
C ALA A 73 12.88 24.55 -0.26
N GLY A 74 12.01 23.54 -0.13
CA GLY A 74 10.84 23.57 0.76
C GLY A 74 9.65 24.36 0.20
N GLU A 75 9.58 24.56 -1.12
CA GLU A 75 8.52 25.34 -1.80
C GLU A 75 7.40 24.45 -2.37
N GLY A 76 7.31 23.18 -1.95
CA GLY A 76 6.22 22.28 -2.31
C GLY A 76 4.92 22.64 -1.57
N ASP A 77 3.79 22.62 -2.29
CA ASP A 77 2.46 22.78 -1.70
C ASP A 77 2.27 21.68 -0.62
N GLU A 78 2.18 22.08 0.65
CA GLU A 78 1.78 21.24 1.78
C GLU A 78 0.31 20.80 1.58
N ALA A 79 0.07 19.85 0.67
CA ALA A 79 -1.23 19.22 0.53
C ALA A 79 -1.40 18.17 1.62
N ASP A 80 -1.99 18.64 2.71
CA ASP A 80 -2.53 17.96 3.89
C ASP A 80 -3.27 16.65 3.55
N VAL A 81 -2.53 15.54 3.49
CA VAL A 81 -3.07 14.17 3.55
C VAL A 81 -2.25 13.43 4.60
N PRO A 82 -2.84 12.97 5.71
CA PRO A 82 -2.12 12.13 6.67
C PRO A 82 -1.72 10.82 5.97
N THR A 83 -0.47 10.76 5.53
CA THR A 83 0.11 9.59 4.88
C THR A 83 0.70 8.58 5.86
N ALA A 84 0.60 8.84 7.16
CA ALA A 84 0.92 7.86 8.20
C ALA A 84 -0.17 6.78 8.27
N HIS A 85 0.22 5.59 8.71
CA HIS A 85 -0.71 4.46 8.89
C HIS A 85 -1.56 4.66 10.17
N HIS A 86 -2.47 5.63 10.15
CA HIS A 86 -3.43 5.85 11.22
C HIS A 86 -4.57 4.83 11.17
N THR A 87 -5.02 4.40 12.35
CA THR A 87 -6.26 3.64 12.48
C THR A 87 -7.37 4.55 12.99
N THR A 88 -8.59 4.28 12.54
CA THR A 88 -9.83 4.92 13.02
C THR A 88 -10.35 4.26 14.29
N GLY A 89 -9.86 3.06 14.62
CA GLY A 89 -10.30 2.26 15.77
C GLY A 89 -11.67 1.62 15.59
N ARG A 90 -12.25 1.63 14.38
CA ARG A 90 -13.62 1.17 14.11
C ARG A 90 -13.69 -0.22 13.50
N THR A 91 -12.54 -0.81 13.15
CA THR A 91 -12.35 -2.00 12.32
C THR A 91 -13.00 -1.93 10.94
N LEU A 92 -14.29 -1.64 10.80
CA LEU A 92 -14.96 -1.45 9.52
C LEU A 92 -15.23 0.04 9.27
N VAL A 93 -14.62 0.57 8.23
CA VAL A 93 -14.68 1.98 7.83
C VAL A 93 -15.47 2.10 6.54
N ARG A 94 -16.58 2.86 6.56
CA ARG A 94 -17.38 3.14 5.36
C ARG A 94 -16.82 4.37 4.65
N LEU A 95 -15.93 4.17 3.68
CA LEU A 95 -15.28 5.23 2.91
C LEU A 95 -16.24 5.99 1.99
N ARG A 96 -17.22 5.29 1.40
CA ARG A 96 -18.27 5.90 0.57
C ARG A 96 -19.58 5.12 0.67
N ARG A 97 -20.69 5.83 0.84
CA ARG A 97 -22.04 5.27 0.68
C ARG A 97 -22.33 5.06 -0.81
N GLY A 98 -23.02 3.99 -1.16
CA GLY A 98 -23.42 3.70 -2.52
C GLY A 98 -24.76 2.97 -2.57
N GLY A 99 -25.14 2.54 -3.76
CA GLY A 99 -26.33 1.74 -4.01
C GLY A 99 -26.14 0.26 -3.64
N ALA A 100 -27.19 -0.51 -3.91
CA ALA A 100 -27.32 -1.94 -3.64
C ALA A 100 -26.71 -2.85 -4.73
N GLY A 101 -26.02 -2.30 -5.73
CA GLY A 101 -25.41 -3.09 -6.80
C GLY A 101 -24.18 -3.84 -6.32
N ARG A 102 -23.10 -3.08 -6.07
CA ARG A 102 -21.79 -3.61 -5.73
C ARG A 102 -21.23 -2.96 -4.46
N LEU A 103 -20.72 -3.81 -3.58
CA LEU A 103 -19.90 -3.42 -2.43
C LEU A 103 -18.43 -3.72 -2.72
N TRP A 104 -17.56 -2.73 -2.58
CA TRP A 104 -16.12 -2.91 -2.48
C TRP A 104 -15.73 -2.95 -1.00
N CYS A 105 -15.00 -3.98 -0.57
CA CYS A 105 -14.42 -4.04 0.76
C CYS A 105 -12.91 -4.23 0.67
N PHE A 106 -12.16 -3.24 1.12
CA PHE A 106 -10.69 -3.26 1.10
C PHE A 106 -10.11 -3.80 2.41
N LEU A 107 -9.21 -4.78 2.33
CA LEU A 107 -8.59 -5.45 3.47
C LEU A 107 -7.24 -4.84 3.80
N PRO A 108 -6.82 -4.77 5.07
CA PRO A 108 -5.67 -3.97 5.46
C PRO A 108 -4.34 -4.59 4.99
N PRO A 109 -3.34 -3.77 4.60
CA PRO A 109 -1.97 -4.24 4.38
C PRO A 109 -1.28 -4.54 5.71
N LEU A 110 0.04 -4.76 5.69
CA LEU A 110 0.86 -5.06 6.87
C LEU A 110 0.59 -4.12 8.05
N SER A 111 0.33 -2.84 7.76
CA SER A 111 0.07 -1.83 8.77
C SER A 111 -1.22 -1.96 9.53
N GLY A 112 -2.17 -2.75 9.04
CA GLY A 112 -3.50 -2.83 9.64
C GLY A 112 -4.38 -1.60 9.38
N ALA A 113 -3.87 -0.58 8.69
CA ALA A 113 -4.54 0.70 8.49
C ALA A 113 -5.21 0.81 7.12
N VAL A 114 -6.29 1.59 7.03
CA VAL A 114 -7.07 1.79 5.79
C VAL A 114 -6.57 2.95 4.93
N THR A 115 -5.56 3.70 5.38
CA THR A 115 -5.14 4.97 4.76
C THR A 115 -4.71 4.82 3.30
N ARG A 116 -4.14 3.66 2.90
CA ARG A 116 -3.80 3.33 1.51
C ARG A 116 -5.00 3.28 0.56
N TYR A 117 -6.22 3.16 1.09
CA TYR A 117 -7.45 3.11 0.30
C TYR A 117 -8.18 4.45 0.23
N ALA A 118 -7.63 5.52 0.80
CA ALA A 118 -8.23 6.86 0.76
C ALA A 118 -8.54 7.38 -0.67
N PRO A 119 -7.77 7.04 -1.73
CA PRO A 119 -8.11 7.44 -3.10
C PRO A 119 -9.29 6.66 -3.71
N MET A 120 -9.62 5.46 -3.22
CA MET A 120 -10.59 4.54 -3.85
C MET A 120 -11.98 5.16 -4.07
N PRO A 121 -12.55 5.98 -3.15
CA PRO A 121 -13.79 6.71 -3.38
C PRO A 121 -13.82 7.66 -4.58
N ARG A 122 -12.65 8.05 -5.11
CA ARG A 122 -12.56 8.87 -6.33
C ARG A 122 -12.33 8.02 -7.58
N LEU A 123 -11.62 6.89 -7.43
CA LEU A 123 -11.18 6.05 -8.54
C LEU A 123 -12.18 4.98 -8.96
N LEU A 124 -13.13 4.61 -8.08
CA LEU A 124 -14.14 3.58 -8.34
C LEU A 124 -15.51 4.16 -8.72
N PRO A 125 -16.39 3.40 -9.40
CA PRO A 125 -17.65 3.89 -9.96
C PRO A 125 -18.52 4.58 -8.91
N PRO A 126 -19.07 5.78 -9.18
CA PRO A 126 -19.69 6.62 -8.15
C PRO A 126 -20.96 6.01 -7.51
N GLY A 127 -21.57 5.01 -8.15
CA GLY A 127 -22.74 4.31 -7.63
C GLY A 127 -22.43 3.23 -6.60
N ASP A 128 -21.16 2.81 -6.46
CA ASP A 128 -20.81 1.65 -5.64
C ASP A 128 -20.51 2.04 -4.19
N ALA A 129 -20.88 1.15 -3.25
CA ALA A 129 -20.50 1.28 -1.86
C ALA A 129 -19.03 0.89 -1.67
N ILE A 130 -18.28 1.64 -0.86
CA ILE A 130 -16.87 1.35 -0.58
C ILE A 130 -16.63 1.34 0.91
N TRP A 131 -16.23 0.19 1.40
CA TRP A 131 -15.78 -0.04 2.77
C TRP A 131 -14.31 -0.44 2.77
N ALA A 132 -13.66 -0.28 3.90
CA ALA A 132 -12.33 -0.79 4.16
C ALA A 132 -12.28 -1.33 5.59
N MET A 133 -11.45 -2.33 5.82
CA MET A 133 -11.24 -2.94 7.12
C MET A 133 -9.85 -2.63 7.65
N GLU A 134 -9.77 -2.36 8.94
CA GLU A 134 -8.53 -2.30 9.72
C GLU A 134 -8.30 -3.66 10.38
N THR A 135 -7.06 -3.94 10.77
CA THR A 135 -6.79 -5.07 11.66
C THR A 135 -7.29 -4.69 13.06
N PRO A 136 -8.30 -5.37 13.62
CA PRO A 136 -8.72 -5.11 14.98
C PRO A 136 -7.62 -5.52 15.96
N ALA A 137 -7.27 -4.63 16.88
CA ALA A 137 -6.22 -4.85 17.87
C ALA A 137 -6.50 -6.09 18.73
N GLU A 138 -7.77 -6.37 19.04
CA GLU A 138 -8.19 -7.54 19.80
C GLU A 138 -8.01 -8.87 19.06
N LEU A 139 -7.78 -8.85 17.74
CA LEU A 139 -7.46 -10.04 16.95
C LEU A 139 -5.96 -10.12 16.60
N SER A 140 -5.15 -9.13 16.98
CA SER A 140 -3.71 -9.17 16.77
C SER A 140 -3.09 -10.35 17.53
N GLY A 141 -2.24 -11.12 16.85
CA GLY A 141 -1.59 -12.31 17.37
C GLY A 141 -2.46 -13.58 17.39
N ALA A 142 -3.73 -13.51 16.98
CA ALA A 142 -4.65 -14.65 17.04
C ALA A 142 -4.47 -15.67 15.89
N GLY A 143 -3.60 -15.37 14.92
CA GLY A 143 -3.36 -16.20 13.74
C GLY A 143 -4.40 -15.98 12.62
N MET A 144 -4.03 -16.38 11.39
CA MET A 144 -4.81 -16.12 10.17
C MET A 144 -6.28 -16.54 10.30
N ALA A 145 -6.54 -17.79 10.71
CA ALA A 145 -7.90 -18.32 10.75
C ALA A 145 -8.83 -17.58 11.73
N VAL A 146 -8.30 -17.12 12.87
CA VAL A 146 -9.09 -16.35 13.85
C VAL A 146 -9.33 -14.93 13.36
N LEU A 147 -8.30 -14.29 12.78
CA LEU A 147 -8.44 -12.97 12.17
C LEU A 147 -9.51 -12.97 11.07
N ILE A 148 -9.43 -13.90 10.11
CA ILE A 148 -10.38 -13.98 8.99
C ILE A 148 -11.81 -14.23 9.48
N ARG A 149 -12.02 -15.14 10.42
CA ARG A 149 -13.36 -15.34 11.01
C ARG A 149 -13.88 -14.08 11.68
N GLY A 150 -13.03 -13.38 12.43
CA GLY A 150 -13.44 -12.15 13.09
C GLY A 150 -13.73 -10.99 12.11
N LEU A 151 -13.05 -10.92 10.96
CA LEU A 151 -13.38 -9.99 9.89
C LEU A 151 -14.70 -10.38 9.21
N ALA A 152 -14.90 -11.68 8.94
CA ALA A 152 -16.15 -12.22 8.41
C ALA A 152 -17.34 -11.93 9.32
N ASP A 153 -17.18 -12.07 10.64
CA ASP A 153 -18.22 -11.74 11.63
C ASP A 153 -18.59 -10.26 11.58
N ARG A 154 -17.60 -9.36 11.44
CA ARG A 154 -17.82 -7.91 11.41
C ARG A 154 -18.51 -7.45 10.13
N ILE A 155 -18.12 -7.98 8.97
CA ILE A 155 -18.78 -7.62 7.71
C ILE A 155 -20.16 -8.27 7.61
N ALA A 156 -20.35 -9.48 8.12
CA ALA A 156 -21.65 -10.17 8.12
C ALA A 156 -22.65 -9.62 9.15
N ALA A 157 -22.20 -8.83 10.12
CA ALA A 157 -23.09 -8.08 11.01
C ALA A 157 -23.82 -6.94 10.29
N GLU A 158 -23.38 -6.59 9.07
CA GLU A 158 -24.04 -5.64 8.19
C GLU A 158 -25.07 -6.33 7.29
N ASP A 159 -26.02 -5.57 6.74
CA ASP A 159 -26.98 -6.11 5.76
C ASP A 159 -26.32 -6.31 4.39
N LEU A 160 -25.62 -7.43 4.25
CA LEU A 160 -24.97 -7.83 3.00
C LEU A 160 -25.96 -8.32 1.93
N SER A 161 -27.18 -8.69 2.33
CA SER A 161 -28.21 -9.19 1.41
C SER A 161 -28.71 -8.12 0.44
N ALA A 162 -28.48 -6.85 0.79
CA ALA A 162 -28.76 -5.72 -0.06
C ALA A 162 -27.85 -5.64 -1.30
N PHE A 163 -26.70 -6.31 -1.32
CA PHE A 163 -25.75 -6.25 -2.44
C PHE A 163 -25.90 -7.45 -3.38
N GLN A 164 -25.74 -7.22 -4.69
CA GLN A 164 -25.67 -8.31 -5.67
C GLN A 164 -24.27 -8.94 -5.71
N THR A 165 -23.24 -8.10 -5.63
CA THR A 165 -21.84 -8.52 -5.65
C THR A 165 -21.05 -7.86 -4.52
N ILE A 166 -20.26 -8.67 -3.82
CA ILE A 166 -19.28 -8.21 -2.84
C ILE A 166 -17.89 -8.46 -3.44
N VAL A 167 -17.15 -7.39 -3.68
CA VAL A 167 -15.78 -7.43 -4.17
C VAL A 167 -14.85 -7.18 -3.00
N LEU A 168 -14.13 -8.21 -2.60
CA LEU A 168 -13.06 -8.13 -1.62
C LEU A 168 -11.75 -7.82 -2.36
N SER A 169 -11.01 -6.84 -1.89
CA SER A 169 -9.71 -6.50 -2.46
C SER A 169 -8.73 -6.08 -1.37
N GLY A 170 -7.44 -6.15 -1.65
CA GLY A 170 -6.45 -5.62 -0.74
C GLY A 170 -5.07 -5.58 -1.36
N TYR A 171 -4.32 -4.56 -0.97
CA TYR A 171 -2.93 -4.35 -1.28
C TYR A 171 -2.03 -5.18 -0.35
N SER A 172 -1.01 -5.83 -0.92
CA SER A 172 -0.01 -6.58 -0.17
C SER A 172 -0.67 -7.65 0.70
N LEU A 173 -0.38 -7.68 2.00
CA LEU A 173 -1.01 -8.60 2.95
C LEU A 173 -2.55 -8.60 2.88
N GLY A 174 -3.16 -7.45 2.55
CA GLY A 174 -4.60 -7.34 2.36
C GLY A 174 -5.13 -8.21 1.23
N GLY A 175 -4.33 -8.49 0.19
CA GLY A 175 -4.69 -9.42 -0.87
C GLY A 175 -4.79 -10.87 -0.36
N VAL A 176 -3.89 -11.27 0.54
CA VAL A 176 -3.99 -12.58 1.20
C VAL A 176 -5.27 -12.66 2.04
N PHE A 177 -5.56 -11.61 2.80
CA PHE A 177 -6.78 -11.54 3.59
C PHE A 177 -8.05 -11.53 2.72
N ALA A 178 -8.03 -10.85 1.57
CA ALA A 178 -9.16 -10.84 0.64
C ALA A 178 -9.45 -12.23 0.09
N HIS A 179 -8.42 -13.00 -0.27
CA HIS A 179 -8.54 -14.39 -0.73
C HIS A 179 -9.18 -15.28 0.35
N GLU A 180 -8.64 -15.23 1.57
CA GLU A 180 -9.14 -16.07 2.67
C GLU A 180 -10.53 -15.66 3.15
N LEU A 181 -10.80 -14.35 3.21
CA LEU A 181 -12.12 -13.84 3.57
C LEU A 181 -13.16 -14.17 2.51
N ALA A 182 -12.79 -14.19 1.23
CA ALA A 182 -13.71 -14.59 0.16
C ALA A 182 -14.20 -16.02 0.41
N ARG A 183 -13.30 -16.95 0.70
CA ARG A 183 -13.64 -18.34 1.03
C ARG A 183 -14.59 -18.43 2.22
N GLU A 184 -14.23 -17.74 3.30
CA GLU A 184 -15.02 -17.74 4.53
C GLU A 184 -16.45 -17.22 4.27
N LEU A 185 -16.59 -16.11 3.53
CA LEU A 185 -17.90 -15.53 3.21
C LEU A 185 -18.71 -16.36 2.23
N GLU A 186 -18.09 -17.00 1.24
CA GLU A 186 -18.79 -17.89 0.30
C GLU A 186 -19.48 -19.06 1.01
N THR A 187 -18.90 -19.55 2.12
CA THR A 187 -19.54 -20.60 2.92
C THR A 187 -20.68 -20.10 3.81
N ARG A 188 -20.75 -18.78 4.05
CA ARG A 188 -21.70 -18.15 4.98
C ARG A 188 -22.89 -17.48 4.28
N LEU A 189 -22.74 -17.08 3.02
CA LEU A 189 -23.71 -16.26 2.30
C LEU A 189 -24.43 -17.07 1.21
N ASP A 190 -25.76 -17.09 1.26
CA ASP A 190 -26.64 -17.76 0.28
C ASP A 190 -27.24 -16.78 -0.77
N GLY A 191 -26.52 -15.71 -1.12
CA GLY A 191 -27.05 -14.65 -1.98
C GLY A 191 -26.00 -13.93 -2.82
N PRO A 192 -25.32 -12.91 -2.27
CA PRO A 192 -24.34 -12.11 -3.00
C PRO A 192 -23.19 -12.97 -3.51
N LYS A 193 -22.73 -12.69 -4.72
CA LYS A 193 -21.50 -13.31 -5.25
C LYS A 193 -20.29 -12.61 -4.65
N VAL A 194 -19.35 -13.40 -4.14
CA VAL A 194 -18.10 -12.91 -3.56
C VAL A 194 -16.99 -13.04 -4.61
N VAL A 195 -16.25 -11.97 -4.84
CA VAL A 195 -15.15 -11.89 -5.79
C VAL A 195 -13.91 -11.40 -5.04
N ALA A 196 -12.75 -12.02 -5.29
CA ALA A 196 -11.48 -11.58 -4.71
C ALA A 196 -10.59 -10.95 -5.79
N LEU A 197 -10.18 -9.70 -5.58
CA LEU A 197 -9.25 -8.97 -6.47
C LEU A 197 -7.98 -8.61 -5.70
N LEU A 198 -6.90 -9.33 -5.97
CA LEU A 198 -5.67 -9.28 -5.20
C LEU A 198 -4.70 -8.27 -5.81
N LEU A 199 -4.21 -7.32 -5.01
CA LEU A 199 -3.26 -6.29 -5.44
C LEU A 199 -1.89 -6.62 -4.85
N ASP A 200 -1.04 -7.20 -5.69
CA ASP A 200 0.34 -7.62 -5.41
C ASP A 200 0.52 -8.30 -4.04
N PRO A 201 -0.23 -9.40 -3.77
CA PRO A 201 -0.11 -10.10 -2.50
C PRO A 201 1.27 -10.76 -2.36
N PRO A 202 1.86 -10.74 -1.16
CA PRO A 202 3.11 -11.45 -0.92
C PRO A 202 2.94 -12.96 -1.10
N ASP A 203 4.01 -13.65 -1.46
CA ASP A 203 4.08 -15.11 -1.36
C ASP A 203 4.20 -15.51 0.12
N PRO A 204 3.25 -16.28 0.71
CA PRO A 204 3.31 -16.64 2.13
C PRO A 204 4.47 -17.58 2.52
N ILE A 205 5.09 -18.23 1.54
CA ILE A 205 6.27 -19.07 1.73
C ILE A 205 7.54 -18.21 1.77
N GLU A 206 7.66 -17.25 0.85
CA GLU A 206 8.87 -16.43 0.69
C GLU A 206 8.85 -15.16 1.58
N PHE A 207 7.70 -14.52 1.74
CA PHE A 207 7.57 -13.30 2.52
C PHE A 207 7.42 -13.60 4.01
N ARG A 208 8.57 -13.65 4.70
CA ARG A 208 8.67 -13.85 6.14
C ARG A 208 9.60 -12.79 6.75
N PRO A 209 9.15 -11.53 6.81
CA PRO A 209 9.98 -10.47 7.36
C PRO A 209 10.30 -10.77 8.81
N SER A 210 11.54 -10.49 9.23
CA SER A 210 11.87 -10.48 10.65
C SER A 210 11.11 -9.35 11.36
N LEU A 211 11.11 -9.35 12.69
CA LEU A 211 10.58 -8.19 13.42
C LEU A 211 11.40 -6.92 13.13
N ASP A 212 12.70 -7.05 12.90
CA ASP A 212 13.57 -5.91 12.58
C ASP A 212 13.24 -5.34 11.20
N ASP A 213 13.04 -6.18 10.19
CA ASP A 213 12.59 -5.74 8.86
C ASP A 213 11.22 -5.03 8.96
N SER A 214 10.32 -5.60 9.77
CA SER A 214 8.98 -5.05 9.98
C SER A 214 9.04 -3.71 10.73
N PHE A 215 9.98 -3.57 11.66
CA PHE A 215 10.23 -2.34 12.41
C PHE A 215 10.82 -1.25 11.50
N ASP A 216 11.73 -1.61 10.58
CA ASP A 216 12.23 -0.69 9.57
C ASP A 216 11.11 -0.15 8.69
N ILE A 217 10.24 -1.03 8.17
CA ILE A 217 9.08 -0.64 7.38
C ILE A 217 8.14 0.24 8.22
N PHE A 218 7.91 -0.09 9.50
CA PHE A 218 7.05 0.68 10.39
C PHE A 218 7.55 2.12 10.55
N VAL A 219 8.83 2.31 10.83
CA VAL A 219 9.46 3.63 11.02
C VAL A 219 9.48 4.41 9.71
N ARG A 220 10.07 3.84 8.66
CA ARG A 220 10.34 4.55 7.39
C ARG A 220 9.11 4.70 6.50
N VAL A 221 8.30 3.65 6.37
CA VAL A 221 7.12 3.66 5.48
C VAL A 221 5.87 4.04 6.26
N GLY A 222 5.70 3.49 7.46
CA GLY A 222 4.49 3.69 8.25
C GLY A 222 4.37 5.07 8.88
N TRP A 223 5.48 5.61 9.36
CA TRP A 223 5.53 6.93 10.00
C TRP A 223 6.37 7.95 9.24
N ARG A 224 6.98 7.58 8.10
CA ARG A 224 7.82 8.47 7.27
C ARG A 224 8.89 9.20 8.07
N ILE A 225 9.45 8.50 9.06
CA ILE A 225 10.52 9.00 9.89
C ILE A 225 11.82 8.88 9.08
N PRO A 226 12.58 9.98 8.87
CA PRO A 226 13.80 9.97 8.08
C PRO A 226 14.95 9.27 8.81
N GLU A 227 14.97 9.28 10.14
CA GLU A 227 16.00 8.61 10.92
C GLU A 227 15.97 7.09 10.69
N PRO A 228 17.15 6.43 10.59
CA PRO A 228 17.22 4.98 10.45
C PRO A 228 16.52 4.28 11.62
N ALA A 229 15.77 3.20 11.34
CA ALA A 229 15.03 2.47 12.37
C ALA A 229 15.94 1.95 13.50
N ALA A 230 17.19 1.61 13.19
CA ALA A 230 18.20 1.20 14.16
C ALA A 230 18.48 2.25 15.25
N SER A 231 18.21 3.54 15.00
CA SER A 231 18.33 4.60 16.01
C SER A 231 17.27 4.49 17.12
N PHE A 232 16.20 3.75 16.88
CA PHE A 232 15.12 3.48 17.83
C PHE A 232 15.20 2.08 18.44
N VAL A 233 16.34 1.41 18.34
CA VAL A 233 16.58 0.10 18.97
C VAL A 233 17.58 0.27 20.11
N ASP A 234 17.25 -0.25 21.29
CA ASP A 234 18.17 -0.22 22.43
C ASP A 234 19.25 -1.32 22.36
N ALA A 235 20.20 -1.28 23.30
CA ALA A 235 21.34 -2.21 23.31
C ALA A 235 20.93 -3.69 23.52
N ASP A 236 19.73 -3.94 24.06
CA ASP A 236 19.19 -5.27 24.31
C ASP A 236 18.28 -5.75 23.15
N GLY A 237 18.11 -4.94 22.09
CA GLY A 237 17.25 -5.23 20.95
C GLY A 237 15.79 -4.83 21.14
N GLY A 238 15.48 -4.04 22.17
CA GLY A 238 14.15 -3.50 22.43
C GLY A 238 13.82 -2.30 21.55
N TYR A 239 12.58 -2.24 21.03
CA TYR A 239 12.10 -1.13 20.22
C TYR A 239 11.63 0.05 21.11
N ARG A 240 12.24 1.21 20.93
CA ARG A 240 11.97 2.46 21.66
C ARG A 240 10.83 3.24 21.04
N LEU A 241 9.62 2.72 21.19
CA LEU A 241 8.40 3.29 20.59
C LEU A 241 8.07 4.71 21.09
N ASP A 242 8.53 5.05 22.30
CA ASP A 242 8.47 6.41 22.85
C ASP A 242 9.26 7.41 21.98
N LEU A 243 10.44 7.01 21.51
CA LEU A 243 11.27 7.82 20.62
C LEU A 243 10.71 7.85 19.21
N VAL A 244 10.14 6.73 18.73
CA VAL A 244 9.42 6.70 17.45
C VAL A 244 8.24 7.68 17.46
N ALA A 245 7.45 7.73 18.53
CA ALA A 245 6.35 8.68 18.65
C ALA A 245 6.80 10.14 18.68
N ALA A 246 7.92 10.43 19.34
CA ALA A 246 8.52 11.76 19.32
C ALA A 246 9.00 12.15 17.90
N ALA A 247 9.68 11.23 17.21
CA ALA A 247 10.15 11.44 15.84
C ALA A 247 9.00 11.57 14.84
N ALA A 248 7.94 10.77 14.96
CA ALA A 248 6.73 10.89 14.14
C ALA A 248 6.04 12.25 14.32
N ARG A 249 6.00 12.79 15.54
CA ARG A 249 5.49 14.15 15.79
C ARG A 249 6.38 15.22 15.16
N ALA A 250 7.70 15.07 15.28
CA ALA A 250 8.65 15.98 14.66
C ALA A 250 8.57 15.95 13.12
N ALA A 251 8.32 14.77 12.55
CA ALA A 251 8.10 14.57 11.11
C ALA A 251 6.69 14.99 10.62
N GLY A 252 5.81 15.42 11.53
CA GLY A 252 4.44 15.84 11.20
C GLY A 252 3.49 14.70 10.84
N THR A 253 3.90 13.44 11.00
CA THR A 253 3.08 12.27 10.67
C THR A 253 2.24 11.77 11.83
N LEU A 254 2.59 12.12 13.07
CA LEU A 254 1.73 11.92 14.24
C LEU A 254 1.20 13.28 14.71
N PRO A 255 -0.13 13.51 14.71
CA PRO A 255 -0.70 14.77 15.20
C PRO A 255 -0.26 15.08 16.64
N ALA A 256 -0.03 16.35 16.96
CA ALA A 256 0.36 16.76 18.32
C ALA A 256 -0.69 16.38 19.38
N ALA A 257 -1.96 16.27 18.99
CA ALA A 257 -3.07 15.88 19.86
C ALA A 257 -3.30 14.35 19.92
N ALA A 258 -2.53 13.56 19.16
CA ALA A 258 -2.65 12.11 19.15
C ALA A 258 -2.28 11.51 20.52
N PRO A 259 -2.98 10.46 20.98
CA PRO A 259 -2.60 9.72 22.18
C PRO A 259 -1.17 9.21 22.11
N ASP A 260 -0.46 9.21 23.25
CA ASP A 260 0.89 8.65 23.33
C ASP A 260 0.96 7.15 23.02
N THR A 261 -0.18 6.44 23.08
CA THR A 261 -0.25 5.01 22.76
C THR A 261 -0.40 4.72 21.28
N GLU A 262 -0.67 5.71 20.43
CA GLU A 262 -1.04 5.47 19.03
C GLU A 262 0.06 4.71 18.25
N VAL A 263 1.33 5.07 18.48
CA VAL A 263 2.47 4.37 17.88
C VAL A 263 2.63 2.96 18.45
N SER A 264 2.46 2.76 19.76
CA SER A 264 2.57 1.42 20.35
C SER A 264 1.44 0.48 19.93
N ASP A 265 0.23 1.03 19.79
CA ASP A 265 -0.94 0.29 19.32
C ASP A 265 -0.76 -0.11 17.85
N ALA A 266 -0.28 0.81 17.00
CA ALA A 266 0.06 0.53 15.61
C ALA A 266 1.18 -0.52 15.49
N TRP A 267 2.21 -0.45 16.34
CA TRP A 267 3.30 -1.43 16.34
C TRP A 267 2.83 -2.83 16.72
N THR A 268 1.90 -2.94 17.69
CA THR A 268 1.30 -4.24 18.09
C THR A 268 0.64 -4.93 16.90
N VAL A 269 -0.07 -4.16 16.09
CA VAL A 269 -0.70 -4.64 14.86
C VAL A 269 0.36 -5.02 13.82
N TYR A 270 1.36 -4.16 13.59
CA TYR A 270 2.45 -4.43 12.65
C TYR A 270 3.19 -5.73 12.96
N ALA A 271 3.65 -5.88 14.20
CA ALA A 271 4.41 -7.04 14.67
C ALA A 271 3.58 -8.33 14.60
N SER A 272 2.27 -8.23 14.86
CA SER A 272 1.34 -9.34 14.67
C SER A 272 1.22 -9.73 13.19
N ASN A 273 0.96 -8.74 12.33
CA ASN A 273 0.74 -8.98 10.90
C ASN A 273 2.01 -9.50 10.20
N ALA A 274 3.20 -9.11 10.66
CA ALA A 274 4.48 -9.62 10.15
C ALA A 274 4.60 -11.16 10.24
N ARG A 275 3.96 -11.76 11.26
CA ARG A 275 4.00 -13.20 11.52
C ARG A 275 2.75 -13.94 11.05
N ILE A 276 1.75 -13.23 10.52
CA ILE A 276 0.44 -13.84 10.24
C ILE A 276 0.50 -14.91 9.14
N LEU A 277 1.52 -14.85 8.28
CA LEU A 277 1.76 -15.80 7.20
C LEU A 277 2.59 -17.01 7.64
N GLU A 278 3.09 -17.06 8.88
CA GLU A 278 3.84 -18.21 9.38
C GLU A 278 2.97 -19.47 9.36
N GLY A 279 3.39 -20.45 8.56
CA GLY A 279 2.65 -21.71 8.37
C GLY A 279 1.37 -21.58 7.54
N HIS A 280 1.08 -20.41 6.97
CA HIS A 280 -0.05 -20.23 6.06
C HIS A 280 0.25 -20.89 4.70
N VAL A 281 -0.77 -21.53 4.15
CA VAL A 281 -0.73 -22.18 2.83
C VAL A 281 -1.87 -21.64 2.01
N VAL A 282 -1.54 -21.04 0.86
CA VAL A 282 -2.56 -20.55 -0.08
C VAL A 282 -3.34 -21.75 -0.61
N THR A 283 -4.63 -21.78 -0.30
CA THR A 283 -5.49 -22.91 -0.67
C THR A 283 -6.26 -22.59 -1.94
N ARG A 284 -6.35 -23.56 -2.87
CA ARG A 284 -7.17 -23.45 -4.09
C ARG A 284 -8.67 -23.32 -3.77
N GLY A 285 -9.39 -22.61 -4.63
CA GLY A 285 -10.87 -22.63 -4.65
C GLY A 285 -11.56 -21.54 -3.82
N ALA A 286 -10.98 -20.34 -3.76
CA ALA A 286 -11.70 -19.14 -3.31
C ALA A 286 -12.37 -18.49 -4.52
N GLY A 287 -13.69 -18.62 -4.65
CA GLY A 287 -14.51 -17.92 -5.64
C GLY A 287 -13.89 -17.64 -7.00
N LEU A 288 -14.32 -16.51 -7.59
CA LEU A 288 -13.63 -15.91 -8.72
C LEU A 288 -12.53 -14.99 -8.18
N THR A 289 -11.28 -15.43 -8.32
CA THR A 289 -10.09 -14.68 -7.89
C THR A 289 -9.33 -14.14 -9.10
N PHE A 290 -8.97 -12.86 -9.04
CA PHE A 290 -8.12 -12.17 -10.00
C PHE A 290 -6.95 -11.52 -9.27
N MET A 291 -5.83 -11.36 -9.96
CA MET A 291 -4.61 -10.84 -9.38
C MET A 291 -3.95 -9.81 -10.30
N LEU A 292 -3.50 -8.70 -9.73
CA LEU A 292 -2.60 -7.74 -10.36
C LEU A 292 -1.27 -7.77 -9.62
N GLN A 293 -0.20 -8.23 -10.27
CA GLN A 293 1.14 -8.28 -9.68
C GLN A 293 2.00 -7.12 -10.18
N CYS A 294 2.88 -6.64 -9.32
CA CYS A 294 3.88 -5.66 -9.71
C CYS A 294 5.09 -6.34 -10.37
N ASP A 295 5.62 -5.69 -11.39
CA ASP A 295 6.85 -6.07 -12.05
C ASP A 295 7.48 -4.85 -12.72
N SER A 296 8.55 -4.31 -12.12
CA SER A 296 9.23 -3.11 -12.60
C SER A 296 9.78 -3.26 -14.03
N ASP A 297 10.07 -4.50 -14.43
CA ASP A 297 10.66 -4.84 -15.72
C ASP A 297 9.61 -5.21 -16.78
N ALA A 298 8.32 -5.24 -16.41
CA ALA A 298 7.27 -5.62 -17.35
C ALA A 298 7.14 -4.62 -18.51
N GLU A 299 7.03 -5.15 -19.72
CA GLU A 299 6.80 -4.39 -20.95
C GLU A 299 5.32 -3.96 -21.08
N VAL A 300 4.85 -3.15 -20.13
CA VAL A 300 3.49 -2.61 -20.07
C VAL A 300 3.52 -1.10 -20.26
N PRO A 301 2.57 -0.52 -21.02
CA PRO A 301 2.48 0.93 -21.16
C PRO A 301 2.34 1.63 -19.80
N ALA A 302 2.94 2.82 -19.68
CA ALA A 302 2.79 3.65 -18.48
C ALA A 302 1.30 3.91 -18.19
N GLY A 303 0.90 3.74 -16.93
CA GLY A 303 -0.51 3.85 -16.52
C GLY A 303 -1.42 2.73 -17.02
N GLY A 304 -0.89 1.64 -17.57
CA GLY A 304 -1.66 0.45 -17.99
C GLY A 304 -1.33 -0.78 -17.16
N TRP A 305 -2.03 -1.88 -17.44
CA TRP A 305 -1.66 -3.23 -16.99
C TRP A 305 -1.65 -4.17 -18.20
N GLY A 306 -0.86 -5.24 -18.11
CA GLY A 306 -0.75 -6.30 -19.12
C GLY A 306 -1.35 -7.61 -18.63
N ALA A 307 -1.51 -8.58 -19.54
CA ALA A 307 -1.70 -9.97 -19.15
C ALA A 307 -0.38 -10.55 -18.65
N ALA A 308 -0.41 -11.37 -17.60
CA ALA A 308 0.71 -12.19 -17.20
C ALA A 308 0.47 -13.63 -17.65
N GLU A 309 1.55 -14.38 -17.94
CA GLU A 309 1.42 -15.79 -18.31
C GLU A 309 0.85 -16.64 -17.17
N ARG A 310 1.23 -16.32 -15.93
CA ARG A 310 0.76 -16.96 -14.69
C ARG A 310 1.13 -16.14 -13.47
N ALA A 311 0.50 -16.43 -12.34
CA ALA A 311 0.90 -15.85 -11.06
C ALA A 311 2.26 -16.38 -10.57
N LYS A 312 2.99 -15.54 -9.83
CA LYS A 312 4.29 -15.90 -9.23
C LYS A 312 4.10 -16.72 -7.94
N GLY A 313 5.04 -17.63 -7.67
CA GLY A 313 5.16 -18.32 -6.39
C GLY A 313 3.96 -19.21 -6.01
N ALA A 314 3.60 -19.23 -4.73
CA ALA A 314 2.48 -19.99 -4.16
C ALA A 314 1.11 -19.63 -4.76
N TRP A 315 1.00 -18.48 -5.44
CA TRP A 315 -0.22 -18.04 -6.12
C TRP A 315 -0.44 -18.69 -7.48
N ALA A 316 0.59 -19.28 -8.09
CA ALA A 316 0.51 -19.94 -9.40
C ALA A 316 -0.55 -21.04 -9.45
N ASP A 317 -0.77 -21.70 -8.31
CA ASP A 317 -1.77 -22.75 -8.16
C ASP A 317 -3.13 -22.21 -7.72
N ALA A 318 -3.20 -21.01 -7.16
CA ALA A 318 -4.41 -20.47 -6.53
C ALA A 318 -5.24 -19.57 -7.46
N VAL A 319 -4.61 -18.99 -8.49
CA VAL A 319 -5.24 -18.07 -9.44
C VAL A 319 -5.10 -18.60 -10.86
N GLU A 320 -6.21 -18.67 -11.58
CA GLU A 320 -6.21 -19.11 -12.98
C GLU A 320 -5.36 -18.16 -13.85
N PRO A 321 -4.51 -18.68 -14.75
CA PRO A 321 -3.62 -17.88 -15.58
C PRO A 321 -4.29 -16.69 -16.29
N GLU A 322 -5.50 -16.88 -16.82
CA GLU A 322 -6.29 -15.86 -17.52
C GLU A 322 -6.82 -14.71 -16.64
N HIS A 323 -6.67 -14.83 -15.32
CA HIS A 323 -7.07 -13.86 -14.29
C HIS A 323 -5.87 -13.15 -13.67
N VAL A 324 -4.66 -13.38 -14.19
CA VAL A 324 -3.43 -12.73 -13.72
C VAL A 324 -3.03 -11.62 -14.67
N ASN A 325 -2.84 -10.44 -14.10
CA ASN A 325 -2.35 -9.26 -14.77
C ASN A 325 -1.07 -8.76 -14.11
N VAL A 326 -0.32 -7.96 -14.85
CA VAL A 326 0.91 -7.34 -14.38
C VAL A 326 0.85 -5.82 -14.56
N LEU A 327 1.32 -5.09 -13.57
CA LEU A 327 1.49 -3.64 -13.56
C LEU A 327 2.98 -3.32 -13.53
N ARG A 328 3.43 -2.42 -14.42
CA ARG A 328 4.81 -1.93 -14.40
C ARG A 328 4.99 -0.90 -13.29
N ALA A 329 5.25 -1.39 -12.09
CA ALA A 329 5.54 -0.61 -10.89
C ALA A 329 6.30 -1.49 -9.90
N ASP A 330 6.95 -0.88 -8.91
CA ASP A 330 7.36 -1.61 -7.72
C ASP A 330 6.19 -1.74 -6.74
N HIS A 331 6.37 -2.62 -5.75
CA HIS A 331 5.35 -2.93 -4.74
C HIS A 331 4.82 -1.68 -4.03
N PHE A 332 5.68 -0.75 -3.64
CA PHE A 332 5.29 0.42 -2.85
C PHE A 332 4.65 1.50 -3.70
N ALA A 333 5.06 1.62 -4.96
CA ALA A 333 4.53 2.59 -5.92
C ALA A 333 3.16 2.19 -6.50
N MET A 334 2.72 0.93 -6.36
CA MET A 334 1.47 0.42 -6.93
C MET A 334 0.24 1.26 -6.58
N MET A 335 0.12 1.66 -5.31
CA MET A 335 -1.04 2.38 -4.77
C MET A 335 -0.85 3.89 -4.76
N GLU A 336 0.25 4.39 -5.34
CA GLU A 336 0.56 5.81 -5.45
C GLU A 336 0.27 6.33 -6.86
N PRO A 337 -0.06 7.62 -7.02
CA PRO A 337 -0.18 8.22 -8.35
C PRO A 337 1.12 8.11 -9.17
N PRO A 338 1.04 7.86 -10.50
CA PRO A 338 -0.19 7.67 -11.28
C PRO A 338 -0.68 6.20 -11.33
N ASN A 339 0.00 5.26 -10.67
CA ASN A 339 -0.30 3.83 -10.73
C ASN A 339 -1.67 3.49 -10.12
N ASP A 340 -2.07 4.22 -9.07
CA ASP A 340 -3.37 4.11 -8.43
C ASP A 340 -4.54 4.21 -9.42
N GLN A 341 -4.43 5.04 -10.46
CA GLN A 341 -5.42 5.15 -11.52
C GLN A 341 -5.49 3.90 -12.38
N ALA A 342 -4.35 3.29 -12.69
CA ALA A 342 -4.29 2.02 -13.41
C ALA A 342 -4.90 0.90 -12.56
N VAL A 343 -4.58 0.87 -11.26
CA VAL A 343 -5.17 -0.04 -10.28
C VAL A 343 -6.70 0.12 -10.22
N GLY A 344 -7.20 1.36 -10.10
CA GLY A 344 -8.64 1.63 -10.08
C GLY A 344 -9.36 1.14 -11.34
N ARG A 345 -8.79 1.40 -12.52
CA ARG A 345 -9.33 0.88 -13.79
C ARG A 345 -9.27 -0.64 -13.87
N TRP A 346 -8.18 -1.26 -13.40
CA TRP A 346 -8.04 -2.72 -13.36
C TRP A 346 -9.09 -3.35 -12.44
N LEU A 347 -9.28 -2.79 -11.23
CA LEU A 347 -10.27 -3.26 -10.26
C LEU A 347 -11.66 -3.30 -10.88
N VAL A 348 -12.08 -2.21 -11.54
CA VAL A 348 -13.39 -2.12 -12.21
C VAL A 348 -13.51 -3.16 -13.32
N ALA A 349 -12.53 -3.22 -14.23
CA ALA A 349 -12.55 -4.17 -15.34
C ALA A 349 -12.62 -5.62 -14.87
N SER A 350 -11.86 -5.97 -13.81
CA SER A 350 -11.84 -7.31 -13.24
C SER A 350 -13.12 -7.65 -12.48
N ALA A 351 -13.69 -6.69 -11.74
CA ALA A 351 -14.99 -6.88 -11.08
C ALA A 351 -16.14 -7.09 -12.09
N ASP A 352 -16.14 -6.35 -13.19
CA ASP A 352 -17.14 -6.49 -14.25
C ASP A 352 -16.99 -7.85 -14.96
N ARG A 353 -15.75 -8.24 -15.26
CA ARG A 353 -15.46 -9.57 -15.82
C ARG A 353 -15.88 -10.70 -14.88
N ALA A 354 -15.61 -10.58 -13.57
CA ALA A 354 -16.04 -11.56 -12.58
C ALA A 354 -17.57 -11.65 -12.48
N THR A 355 -18.25 -10.49 -12.50
CA THR A 355 -19.72 -10.41 -12.51
C THR A 355 -20.30 -11.14 -13.73
N ALA A 356 -19.72 -10.94 -14.90
CA ALA A 356 -20.13 -11.61 -16.14
C ALA A 356 -19.88 -13.13 -16.10
N LEU A 357 -18.72 -13.59 -15.60
CA LEU A 357 -18.40 -15.01 -15.43
C LEU A 357 -19.33 -15.70 -14.42
N ALA A 358 -19.77 -14.97 -13.39
CA ALA A 358 -20.73 -15.45 -12.40
C ALA A 358 -22.19 -15.49 -12.93
N GLY A 359 -22.45 -14.99 -14.15
CA GLY A 359 -23.78 -14.97 -14.77
C GLY A 359 -24.75 -13.94 -14.17
N ILE A 360 -24.23 -12.86 -13.58
CA ILE A 360 -25.04 -11.78 -13.01
C ILE A 360 -25.25 -10.72 -14.12
N SER A 361 -26.51 -10.43 -14.47
CA SER A 361 -26.90 -9.47 -15.52
C SER A 361 -27.35 -8.13 -14.96
#